data_AF-A0A6J0L6V6-F1
#
_entry.id   AF-A0A6J0L6V6-F1
#
_cell.length_a   1.000
_cell.length_b   1.000
_cell.length_c   1.000
_cell.angle_alpha   90.00
_cell.angle_beta   90.00
_cell.angle_gamma   90.00
#
_symmetry.space_group_name_H-M   'P 1'
#
loop_
_entity.id
_entity.type
_entity.pdbx_description
1 polymer ?
#
loop_
_entity_poly.entity_id
_entity_poly.type
_entity_poly.pdbx_seq_one_letter_code
_entity_poly.pdbx_strand_id
1 'polypeptide(L)'
;MMSPMSSPINFHIATLQQLDLTKHLLHELPCSSSISPNTFFATRNNRITHHKYTIGFEMRIFNEAINRIATVEEDFQKMMELKARAEAADIAKSQFLATVSHEICTPMVGVLGMLKLLMDIDLDAKQMDSAETAHGSGKDLISLINEVLDQAKIESERIELENVPFDLRFLLDNVSSLLSGKDAEKGIEL
;
A
#
# COMPACT_ATOMS: atom_id res chain seq x y z
N MET A 1 12.37 -23.26 24.06
CA MET A 1 11.21 -24.18 24.09
C MET A 1 10.26 -23.77 22.99
N MET A 2 9.72 -24.77 22.28
CA MET A 2 8.59 -24.74 21.33
C MET A 2 8.85 -24.27 19.88
N SER A 3 9.18 -25.29 19.09
CA SER A 3 8.99 -25.64 17.66
C SER A 3 8.11 -24.77 16.75
N PRO A 4 8.42 -24.70 15.44
CA PRO A 4 7.50 -24.24 14.41
C PRO A 4 6.55 -25.36 13.97
N MET A 5 5.25 -25.06 13.91
CA MET A 5 4.24 -25.92 13.28
C MET A 5 4.47 -25.94 11.77
N SER A 6 5.05 -27.04 11.28
CA SER A 6 4.93 -27.46 9.89
C SER A 6 3.58 -28.13 9.71
N SER A 7 2.71 -27.58 8.85
CA SER A 7 1.56 -28.31 8.33
C SER A 7 1.79 -28.55 6.84
N PRO A 8 2.29 -29.73 6.44
CA PRO A 8 2.32 -30.10 5.04
C PRO A 8 0.89 -30.42 4.58
N ILE A 9 0.47 -29.77 3.51
CA ILE A 9 -0.74 -30.13 2.76
C ILE A 9 -0.52 -31.57 2.28
N ASN A 10 -1.16 -32.50 3.00
CA ASN A 10 -1.05 -33.93 2.82
C ASN A 10 -1.99 -34.32 1.66
N PHE A 11 -1.50 -34.22 0.41
CA PHE A 11 -2.22 -34.82 -0.73
C PHE A 11 -2.05 -36.34 -0.66
N HIS A 12 -3.10 -36.95 -0.14
CA HIS A 12 -3.27 -38.38 0.06
C HIS A 12 -2.97 -39.17 -1.23
N ILE A 13 -1.80 -39.81 -1.29
CA ILE A 13 -1.51 -40.89 -2.24
C ILE A 13 -2.26 -42.13 -1.73
N ALA A 14 -3.56 -42.23 -2.01
CA ALA A 14 -4.29 -43.49 -2.01
C ALA A 14 -5.71 -43.26 -2.56
N THR A 15 -5.95 -43.79 -3.76
CA THR A 15 -7.12 -44.56 -4.21
C THR A 15 -7.49 -44.19 -5.65
N LEU A 16 -6.83 -44.84 -6.61
CA LEU A 16 -7.49 -45.40 -7.79
C LEU A 16 -6.72 -46.66 -8.22
N GLN A 17 -6.92 -47.74 -7.44
CA GLN A 17 -7.02 -49.05 -8.05
C GLN A 17 -8.11 -48.98 -9.13
N GLN A 18 -7.86 -49.65 -10.27
CA GLN A 18 -8.60 -49.65 -11.54
C GLN A 18 -8.21 -48.48 -12.45
N LEU A 19 -7.76 -48.69 -13.69
CA LEU A 19 -8.05 -49.76 -14.65
C LEU A 19 -6.73 -50.36 -15.16
N ASP A 20 -6.39 -51.65 -15.00
CA ASP A 20 -7.06 -52.83 -15.57
C ASP A 20 -7.61 -52.66 -17.01
N LEU A 21 -7.09 -51.69 -17.77
CA LEU A 21 -7.45 -51.47 -19.18
C LEU A 21 -6.78 -52.45 -20.15
N THR A 22 -5.82 -53.25 -19.67
CA THR A 22 -5.12 -54.25 -20.49
C THR A 22 -5.77 -55.63 -20.46
N LYS A 23 -6.57 -55.97 -19.45
CA LYS A 23 -7.30 -57.26 -19.39
C LYS A 23 -8.72 -57.19 -19.95
N HIS A 24 -9.42 -56.07 -19.83
CA HIS A 24 -10.81 -55.98 -20.31
C HIS A 24 -10.97 -55.77 -21.82
N LEU A 25 -9.92 -55.34 -22.53
CA LEU A 25 -9.97 -55.11 -23.98
C LEU A 25 -9.67 -56.36 -24.84
N LEU A 26 -9.52 -57.54 -24.24
CA LEU A 26 -9.26 -58.79 -24.97
C LEU A 26 -10.51 -59.68 -25.15
N HIS A 27 -11.68 -59.31 -24.62
CA HIS A 27 -12.87 -60.17 -24.67
C HIS A 27 -13.96 -59.74 -25.67
N GLU A 28 -13.76 -58.67 -26.44
CA GLU A 28 -14.73 -58.21 -27.45
C GLU A 28 -14.05 -57.99 -28.82
N LEU A 29 -13.42 -59.03 -29.35
CA LEU A 29 -13.10 -59.07 -30.78
C LEU A 29 -14.22 -59.85 -31.48
N PRO A 30 -15.05 -59.21 -32.35
CA PRO A 30 -15.94 -59.97 -33.20
C PRO A 30 -15.09 -60.84 -34.13
N CYS A 31 -15.20 -62.17 -33.96
CA CYS A 31 -14.72 -63.16 -34.91
C CYS A 31 -15.48 -62.99 -36.23
N SER A 32 -15.00 -62.11 -37.11
CA SER A 32 -15.06 -62.25 -38.58
C SER A 32 -14.65 -60.93 -39.25
N SER A 33 -13.38 -60.80 -39.65
CA SER A 33 -12.96 -60.21 -40.92
C SER A 33 -11.44 -60.11 -40.96
N SER A 34 -10.88 -60.40 -42.12
CA SER A 34 -9.46 -60.40 -42.44
C SER A 34 -8.84 -59.01 -42.27
N ILE A 35 -8.35 -58.69 -41.08
CA ILE A 35 -7.48 -57.54 -40.85
C ILE A 35 -6.05 -58.06 -40.79
N SER A 36 -5.23 -57.70 -41.78
CA SER A 36 -3.80 -58.04 -41.80
C SER A 36 -3.14 -57.63 -40.48
N PRO A 37 -2.25 -58.44 -39.89
CA PRO A 37 -1.57 -58.10 -38.63
C PRO A 37 -0.97 -56.69 -38.67
N ASN A 38 -0.44 -56.27 -39.82
CA ASN A 38 0.13 -54.94 -40.02
C ASN A 38 -0.88 -53.80 -39.83
N THR A 39 -2.14 -53.94 -40.23
CA THR A 39 -3.15 -52.89 -40.06
C THR A 39 -3.65 -52.80 -38.62
N PHE A 40 -3.74 -53.91 -37.88
CA PHE A 40 -4.11 -53.88 -36.46
C PHE A 40 -3.02 -53.21 -35.59
N PHE A 41 -1.75 -53.59 -35.79
CA PHE A 41 -0.63 -52.96 -35.08
C PHE A 41 -0.45 -51.48 -35.46
N ALA A 42 -0.63 -51.12 -36.74
CA ALA A 42 -0.57 -49.72 -37.17
C ALA A 42 -1.68 -48.85 -36.54
N THR A 43 -2.91 -49.36 -36.48
CA THR A 43 -4.04 -48.63 -35.88
C THR A 43 -3.90 -48.51 -34.37
N ARG A 44 -3.38 -49.54 -33.69
CA ARG A 44 -3.10 -49.54 -32.25
C ARG A 44 -1.93 -48.63 -31.88
N ASN A 45 -0.82 -48.66 -32.63
CA ASN A 45 0.30 -47.74 -32.40
C ASN A 45 -0.13 -46.29 -32.62
N ASN A 46 -0.87 -45.98 -33.69
CA ASN A 46 -1.33 -44.62 -33.93
C ASN A 46 -2.24 -44.10 -32.80
N ARG A 47 -3.15 -44.94 -32.28
CA ARG A 47 -4.02 -44.60 -31.15
C ARG A 47 -3.25 -44.42 -29.83
N ILE A 48 -2.27 -45.26 -29.54
CA ILE A 48 -1.39 -45.12 -28.36
C ILE A 48 -0.53 -43.85 -28.46
N THR A 49 0.01 -43.57 -29.65
CA THR A 49 0.82 -42.37 -29.86
C THR A 49 -0.04 -41.12 -29.70
N HIS A 50 -1.24 -41.08 -30.29
CA HIS A 50 -2.18 -39.97 -30.14
C HIS A 50 -2.61 -39.76 -28.68
N HIS A 51 -2.91 -40.83 -27.95
CA HIS A 51 -3.28 -40.74 -26.52
C HIS A 51 -2.11 -40.25 -25.66
N LYS A 52 -0.88 -40.67 -25.95
CA LYS A 52 0.33 -40.19 -25.28
C LYS A 52 0.59 -38.70 -25.56
N TYR A 53 0.32 -38.21 -26.77
CA TYR A 53 0.38 -36.77 -27.10
C TYR A 53 -0.72 -35.97 -26.38
N THR A 54 -1.96 -36.48 -26.33
CA THR A 54 -3.07 -35.82 -25.63
C THR A 54 -2.83 -35.70 -24.13
N ILE A 55 -2.42 -36.79 -23.47
CA ILE A 55 -2.10 -36.77 -22.03
C ILE A 55 -0.89 -35.86 -21.75
N GLY A 56 0.15 -35.92 -22.59
CA GLY A 56 1.31 -35.04 -22.45
C GLY A 56 0.95 -33.56 -22.62
N PHE A 57 0.02 -33.24 -23.51
CA PHE A 57 -0.48 -31.88 -23.71
C PHE A 57 -1.29 -31.40 -22.50
N GLU A 58 -2.27 -32.18 -22.04
CA GLU A 58 -3.08 -31.85 -20.85
C GLU A 58 -2.23 -31.67 -19.60
N MET A 59 -1.25 -32.56 -19.38
CA MET A 59 -0.34 -32.47 -18.25
C MET A 59 0.55 -31.21 -18.32
N ARG A 60 0.93 -30.77 -19.53
CA ARG A 60 1.71 -29.54 -19.71
C ARG A 60 0.89 -28.29 -19.41
N ILE A 61 -0.37 -28.26 -19.85
CA ILE A 61 -1.31 -27.17 -19.55
C ILE A 61 -1.57 -27.10 -18.04
N PHE A 62 -1.79 -28.25 -17.39
CA PHE A 62 -2.04 -28.29 -15.96
C PHE A 62 -0.82 -27.88 -15.13
N ASN A 63 0.37 -28.34 -15.50
CA ASN A 63 1.62 -27.95 -14.84
C ASN A 63 1.90 -26.44 -14.98
N GLU A 64 1.67 -25.89 -16.17
CA GLU A 64 1.79 -24.44 -16.40
C GLU A 64 0.77 -23.65 -15.56
N ALA A 65 -0.48 -24.11 -15.49
CA ALA A 65 -1.51 -23.48 -14.67
C ALA A 65 -1.14 -23.49 -13.18
N ILE A 66 -0.63 -24.62 -12.66
CA ILE A 66 -0.16 -24.72 -11.27
C ILE A 66 0.99 -23.76 -11.00
N ASN A 67 1.99 -23.72 -11.88
CA ASN A 67 3.13 -22.81 -11.72
C ASN A 67 2.68 -21.35 -11.70
N ARG A 68 1.74 -20.96 -12.58
CA ARG A 68 1.20 -19.60 -12.61
C ARG A 68 0.42 -19.25 -11.35
N ILE A 69 -0.35 -20.19 -10.79
CA ILE A 69 -1.05 -20.00 -9.52
C ILE A 69 -0.04 -19.82 -8.38
N ALA A 70 1.01 -20.65 -8.33
CA ALA A 70 2.06 -20.54 -7.32
C ALA A 70 2.79 -19.18 -7.39
N THR A 71 3.13 -18.71 -8.59
CA THR A 71 3.78 -17.39 -8.75
C THR A 71 2.87 -16.24 -8.32
N VAL A 72 1.56 -16.33 -8.60
CA VAL A 72 0.61 -15.27 -8.20
C VAL A 72 0.48 -15.21 -6.68
N GLU A 73 0.45 -16.35 -6.00
CA GLU A 73 0.39 -16.38 -4.53
C GLU A 73 1.68 -15.81 -3.90
N GLU A 74 2.85 -16.17 -4.45
CA GLU A 74 4.13 -15.60 -4.00
C GLU A 74 4.20 -14.08 -4.20
N ASP A 75 3.80 -13.60 -5.38
CA ASP A 75 3.74 -12.16 -5.69
C ASP A 75 2.74 -11.43 -4.79
N PHE A 76 1.58 -12.05 -4.51
CA PHE A 76 0.59 -11.50 -3.61
C PHE A 76 1.13 -11.36 -2.19
N GLN A 77 1.80 -12.39 -1.66
CA GLN A 77 2.39 -12.28 -0.32
C GLN A 77 3.52 -11.27 -0.25
N LYS A 78 4.35 -11.19 -1.29
CA LYS A 78 5.39 -10.16 -1.38
C LYS A 78 4.78 -8.75 -1.44
N MET A 79 3.71 -8.57 -2.22
CA MET A 79 2.98 -7.31 -2.28
C MET A 79 2.40 -6.94 -0.91
N MET A 80 1.79 -7.90 -0.20
CA MET A 80 1.25 -7.68 1.14
C MET A 80 2.33 -7.31 2.16
N GLU A 81 3.47 -7.98 2.14
CA GLU A 81 4.60 -7.66 3.03
C GLU A 81 5.15 -6.26 2.75
N LEU A 82 5.34 -5.90 1.47
CA LEU A 82 5.81 -4.58 1.06
C LEU A 82 4.79 -3.49 1.43
N LYS A 83 3.49 -3.75 1.24
CA LYS A 83 2.42 -2.84 1.64
C LYS A 83 2.43 -2.62 3.16
N ALA A 84 2.47 -3.69 3.95
CA ALA A 84 2.51 -3.57 5.41
C ALA A 84 3.75 -2.81 5.90
N ARG A 85 4.90 -3.01 5.25
CA ARG A 85 6.13 -2.25 5.55
C ARG A 85 5.99 -0.76 5.20
N ALA A 86 5.39 -0.44 4.06
CA ALA A 86 5.13 0.94 3.66
C ALA A 86 4.18 1.63 4.64
N GLU A 87 3.07 1.00 5.00
CA GLU A 87 2.11 1.52 5.98
C GLU A 87 2.75 1.77 7.36
N ALA A 88 3.58 0.83 7.83
CA ALA A 88 4.31 0.99 9.08
C ALA A 88 5.30 2.17 9.02
N ALA A 89 5.98 2.35 7.90
CA ALA A 89 6.89 3.48 7.69
C ALA A 89 6.15 4.83 7.67
N ASP A 90 4.98 4.89 7.01
CA ASP A 90 4.17 6.11 6.97
C ASP A 90 3.62 6.49 8.34
N ILE A 91 3.15 5.50 9.12
CA ILE A 91 2.72 5.74 10.51
C ILE A 91 3.89 6.28 11.35
N ALA A 92 5.07 5.67 11.25
CA ALA A 92 6.25 6.10 11.98
C ALA A 92 6.69 7.52 11.57
N LYS A 93 6.65 7.85 10.27
CA LYS A 93 6.94 9.18 9.73
C LYS A 93 6.00 10.22 10.33
N SER A 94 4.68 9.98 10.30
CA SER A 94 3.70 10.93 10.83
C SER A 94 3.81 11.11 12.34
N GLN A 95 4.04 10.02 13.09
CA GLN A 95 4.26 10.10 14.55
C GLN A 95 5.53 10.87 14.91
N PHE A 96 6.62 10.64 14.17
CA PHE A 96 7.88 11.36 14.36
C PHE A 96 7.69 12.86 14.12
N LEU A 97 7.08 13.24 12.98
CA LEU A 97 6.85 14.64 12.65
C LEU A 97 5.95 15.33 13.68
N ALA A 98 4.85 14.69 14.10
CA ALA A 98 3.96 15.22 15.13
C ALA A 98 4.70 15.48 16.46
N THR A 99 5.53 14.53 16.89
CA THR A 99 6.31 14.65 18.12
C THR A 99 7.31 15.80 18.02
N VAL A 100 8.12 15.82 16.97
CA VAL A 100 9.14 16.86 16.76
C VAL A 100 8.50 18.24 16.68
N SER A 101 7.36 18.37 16.01
CA SER A 101 6.66 19.64 15.94
C SER A 101 6.22 20.13 17.32
N HIS A 102 5.63 19.30 18.16
CA HIS A 102 5.23 19.71 19.52
C HIS A 102 6.44 20.13 20.38
N GLU A 103 7.56 19.41 20.24
CA GLU A 103 8.81 19.72 20.94
C GLU A 103 9.49 21.00 20.44
N ILE A 104 9.26 21.40 19.18
CA ILE A 104 9.77 22.67 18.64
C ILE A 104 8.82 23.83 18.92
N CYS A 105 7.51 23.65 18.75
CA CYS A 105 6.52 24.70 18.94
C CYS A 105 6.54 25.26 20.36
N THR A 106 6.66 24.40 21.38
CA THR A 106 6.65 24.81 22.79
C THR A 106 7.78 25.79 23.14
N PRO A 107 9.07 25.48 22.91
CA PRO A 107 10.14 26.46 23.15
C PRO A 107 10.05 27.66 22.21
N MET A 108 9.60 27.48 20.96
CA MET A 108 9.52 28.57 20.00
C MET A 108 8.45 29.60 20.36
N VAL A 109 7.28 29.17 20.84
CA VAL A 109 6.24 30.06 21.39
C VAL A 109 6.76 30.83 22.60
N GLY A 110 7.57 30.19 23.44
CA GLY A 110 8.27 30.86 24.54
C GLY A 110 9.21 31.97 24.06
N VAL A 111 10.08 31.68 23.09
CA VAL A 111 11.01 32.66 22.49
C VAL A 111 10.25 33.80 21.82
N LEU A 112 9.16 33.53 21.10
CA LEU A 112 8.33 34.58 20.49
C LEU A 112 7.68 35.48 21.56
N GLY A 113 7.19 34.89 22.66
CA GLY A 113 6.70 35.65 23.80
C GLY A 113 7.77 36.54 24.42
N MET A 114 8.99 36.02 24.57
CA MET A 114 10.14 36.76 25.11
C MET A 114 10.57 37.91 24.19
N LEU A 115 10.61 37.67 22.87
CA LEU A 115 10.87 38.72 21.88
C LEU A 115 9.78 39.80 21.91
N LYS A 116 8.52 39.41 22.11
CA LYS A 116 7.43 40.38 22.24
C LYS A 116 7.57 41.26 23.47
N LEU A 117 7.91 40.68 24.62
CA LEU A 117 8.22 41.44 25.84
C LEU A 117 9.47 42.32 25.67
N LEU A 118 10.46 41.88 24.89
CA LEU A 118 11.66 42.65 24.59
C LEU A 118 11.35 43.87 23.70
N MET A 119 10.39 43.75 22.77
CA MET A 119 9.94 44.86 21.94
C MET A 119 9.09 45.88 22.72
N ASP A 120 8.54 45.51 23.89
CA ASP A 120 7.74 46.40 24.75
C ASP A 120 8.60 47.30 25.67
N ILE A 121 9.93 47.17 25.66
CA ILE A 121 10.86 48.03 26.42
C ILE A 121 11.60 49.02 25.50
N ASP A 122 12.26 50.03 26.09
CA ASP A 122 13.08 50.98 25.33
C ASP A 122 14.31 50.28 24.71
N LEU A 123 14.20 49.94 23.43
CA LEU A 123 15.27 49.44 22.58
C LEU A 123 15.80 50.55 21.66
N ASP A 124 17.08 50.49 21.32
CA ASP A 124 17.60 51.30 20.20
C ASP A 124 17.08 50.79 18.85
N ALA A 125 17.19 51.62 17.81
CA ALA A 125 16.64 51.30 16.49
C ALA A 125 17.20 50.00 15.87
N LYS A 126 18.48 49.66 16.12
CA LYS A 126 19.07 48.42 15.60
C LYS A 126 18.61 47.20 16.40
N GLN A 127 18.44 47.36 17.71
CA GLN A 127 17.93 46.32 18.58
C GLN A 127 16.47 45.99 18.25
N MET A 128 15.64 47.01 17.99
CA MET A 128 14.25 46.83 17.56
C MET A 128 14.18 46.08 16.23
N ASP A 129 14.92 46.52 15.21
CA ASP A 129 14.97 45.86 13.89
C ASP A 129 15.41 44.38 13.99
N SER A 130 16.39 44.11 14.86
CA SER A 130 16.84 42.74 15.13
C SER A 130 15.78 41.90 15.83
N ALA A 131 15.06 42.47 16.80
CA ALA A 131 14.00 41.77 17.54
C ALA A 131 12.78 41.49 16.64
N GLU A 132 12.37 42.45 15.81
CA GLU A 132 11.30 42.26 14.82
C GLU A 132 11.68 41.20 13.79
N THR A 133 12.90 41.24 13.26
CA THR A 133 13.40 40.23 12.32
C THR A 133 13.41 38.83 12.94
N ALA A 134 13.91 38.70 14.17
CA ALA A 134 13.92 37.43 14.90
C ALA A 134 12.50 36.91 15.18
N HIS A 135 11.57 37.80 15.55
CA HIS A 135 10.18 37.46 15.81
C HIS A 135 9.45 37.03 14.53
N GLY A 136 9.67 37.74 13.41
CA GLY A 136 9.17 37.35 12.09
C GLY A 136 9.68 35.97 11.67
N SER A 137 11.00 35.76 11.78
CA SER A 137 11.64 34.47 11.45
C SER A 137 11.09 33.30 12.27
N GLY A 138 10.82 33.52 13.57
CA GLY A 138 10.24 32.49 14.44
C GLY A 138 8.79 32.16 14.08
N LYS A 139 8.00 33.16 13.65
CA LYS A 139 6.65 32.93 13.12
C LYS A 139 6.67 32.13 11.83
N ASP A 140 7.55 32.50 10.90
CA ASP A 140 7.70 31.80 9.62
C ASP A 140 8.11 30.34 9.82
N LEU A 141 9.02 30.07 10.77
CA LEU A 141 9.44 28.72 11.12
C LEU A 141 8.27 27.86 11.64
N ILE A 142 7.45 28.41 12.54
CA ILE A 142 6.26 27.69 13.04
C ILE A 142 5.28 27.42 11.90
N SER A 143 5.05 28.40 11.04
CA SER A 143 4.16 28.23 9.87
C SER A 143 4.65 27.12 8.95
N LEU A 144 5.95 27.10 8.63
CA LEU A 144 6.57 26.08 7.78
C LEU A 144 6.45 24.68 8.40
N ILE A 145 6.69 24.54 9.71
CA ILE A 145 6.56 23.26 10.41
C ILE A 145 5.11 22.76 10.34
N ASN A 146 4.13 23.64 10.54
CA ASN A 146 2.72 23.29 10.44
C ASN A 146 2.33 22.83 9.03
N GLU A 147 2.84 23.50 7.99
CA GLU A 147 2.58 23.11 6.60
C GLU A 147 3.12 21.70 6.28
N VAL A 148 4.33 21.38 6.77
CA VAL A 148 4.92 20.03 6.64
C VAL A 148 4.11 18.98 7.40
N LEU A 149 3.61 19.31 8.59
CA LEU A 149 2.72 18.43 9.35
C LEU A 149 1.41 18.16 8.62
N ASP A 150 0.79 19.20 8.07
CA ASP A 150 -0.48 19.08 7.37
C ASP A 150 -0.32 18.22 6.11
N GLN A 151 0.77 18.37 5.37
CA GLN A 151 1.11 17.47 4.26
C GLN A 151 1.25 16.02 4.74
N ALA A 152 1.95 15.77 5.85
CA ALA A 152 2.12 14.42 6.39
C ALA A 152 0.79 13.78 6.86
N LYS A 153 -0.14 14.59 7.40
CA LYS A 153 -1.49 14.12 7.74
C LYS A 153 -2.31 13.77 6.50
N ILE A 154 -2.24 14.61 5.45
CA ILE A 154 -2.94 14.38 4.18
C ILE A 154 -2.44 13.11 3.50
N GLU A 155 -1.12 12.92 3.41
CA GLU A 155 -0.50 11.73 2.81
C GLU A 155 -0.90 10.43 3.50
N SER A 156 -1.23 10.49 4.79
CA SER A 156 -1.62 9.31 5.56
C SER A 156 -3.09 8.87 5.39
N GLU A 157 -3.91 9.58 4.59
CA GLU A 157 -5.37 9.39 4.45
C GLU A 157 -6.16 9.40 5.78
N ARG A 158 -5.54 9.83 6.88
CA ARG A 158 -6.13 9.90 8.24
C ARG A 158 -6.57 11.31 8.62
N ILE A 159 -7.22 12.02 7.71
CA ILE A 159 -7.84 13.31 8.05
C ILE A 159 -9.21 13.02 8.66
N GLU A 160 -9.30 13.06 9.98
CA GLU A 160 -10.58 13.01 10.69
C GLU A 160 -11.11 14.45 10.81
N LEU A 161 -12.28 14.71 10.21
CA LEU A 161 -12.97 15.98 10.35
C LEU A 161 -13.67 16.03 11.71
N GLU A 162 -13.29 16.99 12.54
CA GLU A 162 -13.96 17.23 13.82
C GLU A 162 -15.26 18.02 13.60
N ASN A 163 -16.39 17.50 14.10
CA ASN A 163 -17.67 18.21 14.05
C ASN A 163 -17.88 19.02 15.34
N VAL A 164 -17.54 20.30 15.29
CA VAL A 164 -17.70 21.24 16.41
C VAL A 164 -18.65 22.38 16.05
N PRO A 165 -19.47 22.87 17.00
CA PRO A 165 -20.28 24.07 16.78
C PRO A 165 -19.37 25.29 16.60
N PHE A 166 -19.58 26.06 15.53
CA PHE A 166 -18.87 27.31 15.26
C PHE A 166 -19.84 28.42 14.85
N ASP A 167 -19.47 29.68 15.15
CA ASP A 167 -20.21 30.85 14.69
C ASP A 167 -19.74 31.26 13.29
N LEU A 168 -20.63 31.10 12.32
CA LEU A 168 -20.35 31.43 10.92
C LEU A 168 -20.05 32.92 10.70
N ARG A 169 -20.69 33.83 11.43
CA ARG A 169 -20.47 35.28 11.28
C ARG A 169 -19.09 35.65 11.78
N PHE A 170 -18.73 35.12 12.95
CA PHE A 170 -17.40 35.33 13.51
C PHE A 170 -16.31 34.75 12.58
N LEU A 171 -16.55 33.59 11.97
CA LEU A 171 -15.62 33.01 11.00
C LEU A 171 -15.45 33.92 9.77
N LEU A 172 -16.55 34.40 9.20
CA LEU A 172 -16.54 35.28 8.03
C LEU A 172 -15.88 36.63 8.33
N ASP A 173 -16.11 37.22 9.51
CA ASP A 173 -15.45 38.46 9.94
C ASP A 173 -13.93 38.29 10.06
N ASN A 174 -13.48 37.16 10.61
CA ASN A 174 -12.04 36.84 10.69
C ASN A 174 -11.41 36.64 9.31
N VAL A 175 -12.10 35.94 8.39
CA VAL A 175 -11.63 35.75 7.02
C VAL A 175 -11.57 37.09 6.28
N SER A 176 -12.60 37.94 6.45
CA SER A 176 -12.63 39.28 5.87
C SER A 176 -11.47 40.13 6.38
N SER A 177 -11.21 40.14 7.69
CA SER A 177 -10.09 40.89 8.28
C SER A 177 -8.72 40.42 7.79
N LEU A 178 -8.53 39.10 7.63
CA LEU A 178 -7.31 38.50 7.07
C LEU A 178 -7.06 38.92 5.61
N LEU A 179 -8.13 39.05 4.82
CA LEU A 179 -8.05 39.44 3.42
C LEU A 179 -7.92 40.96 3.26
N SER A 180 -8.59 41.77 4.07
CA SER A 180 -8.48 43.24 4.03
C SER A 180 -7.04 43.73 4.28
N GLY A 181 -6.26 43.02 5.08
CA GLY A 181 -4.82 43.31 5.26
C GLY A 181 -3.99 43.10 3.98
N LYS A 182 -4.40 42.17 3.09
CA LYS A 182 -3.80 41.94 1.77
C LYS A 182 -4.36 42.87 0.69
N ASP A 183 -5.60 43.31 0.84
CA ASP A 183 -6.26 44.17 -0.15
C ASP A 183 -5.91 45.66 0.02
N ALA A 184 -5.50 46.08 1.21
CA ALA A 184 -4.89 47.40 1.43
C ALA A 184 -3.60 47.60 0.59
N GLU A 185 -2.85 46.53 0.30
CA GLU A 185 -1.69 46.56 -0.61
C GLU A 185 -2.08 46.58 -2.11
N LYS A 186 -3.34 46.24 -2.44
CA LYS A 186 -3.83 46.14 -3.83
C LYS A 186 -4.93 47.15 -4.18
N GLY A 187 -5.39 47.95 -3.24
CA GLY A 187 -6.40 49.00 -3.44
C GLY A 187 -7.80 48.47 -3.75
N ILE A 188 -8.15 47.28 -3.26
CA ILE A 188 -9.47 46.67 -3.47
C ILE A 188 -10.18 46.65 -2.11
N GLU A 189 -11.44 47.07 -2.03
CA GLU A 189 -12.25 46.95 -0.81
C GLU A 189 -13.13 45.70 -0.90
N LEU A 190 -13.25 44.95 0.20
CA LEU A 190 -14.14 43.80 0.38
C LEU A 190 -15.44 44.22 1.07
#